data_AF-A0A952PHU9-F1
#
_entry.id   AF-A0A952PHU9-F1
#
_cell.length_a   1.000
_cell.length_b   1.000
_cell.length_c   1.000
_cell.angle_alpha   90.00
_cell.angle_beta   90.00
_cell.angle_gamma   90.00
#
_symmetry.space_group_name_H-M   'P 1'
#
loop_
_entity.id
_entity.type
_entity.pdbx_description
1 polymer ?
#
loop_
_entity_poly.entity_id
_entity_poly.type
_entity_poly.pdbx_seq_one_letter_code
_entity_poly.pdbx_strand_id
1 'polypeptide(L)' 'MNKTVGAKEGLGAGVIGIGLMMLFLPGASQNIADLEFVGSEPFSILLGAVYVLGVIIILAGLGVIFGNFDSEE' A
#
# COMPACT_ATOMS: atom_id res chain seq x y z
N MET A 1 20.53 10.70 -24.25
CA MET A 1 19.73 9.45 -24.18
C MET A 1 19.10 9.44 -22.79
N ASN A 2 17.79 9.63 -22.68
CA ASN A 2 17.11 9.68 -21.37
C ASN A 2 17.09 8.27 -20.77
N LYS A 3 17.51 8.15 -19.51
CA LYS A 3 17.55 6.89 -18.76
C LYS A 3 16.10 6.50 -18.45
N THR A 4 15.55 5.52 -19.17
CA THR A 4 14.23 4.95 -18.88
C THR A 4 14.32 4.07 -17.65
N VAL A 5 13.35 4.19 -16.73
CA VAL A 5 13.20 3.27 -15.59
C VAL A 5 12.87 1.88 -16.12
N GLY A 6 13.53 0.85 -15.57
CA GLY A 6 13.25 -0.54 -15.93
C GLY A 6 11.88 -1.00 -15.41
N ALA A 7 11.38 -2.10 -15.98
CA ALA A 7 10.07 -2.66 -15.62
C ALA A 7 9.98 -3.04 -14.13
N LYS A 8 11.09 -3.50 -13.55
CA LYS A 8 11.21 -3.85 -12.14
C LYS A 8 11.06 -2.63 -11.23
N GLU A 9 11.74 -1.54 -11.54
CA GLU A 9 11.64 -0.29 -10.79
C GLU A 9 10.26 0.34 -10.93
N GLY A 10 9.67 0.30 -12.12
CA GLY A 10 8.32 0.79 -12.36
C GLY A 10 7.26 0.01 -11.59
N LEU A 11 7.32 -1.32 -11.61
CA LEU A 11 6.43 -2.19 -10.84
C LEU A 11 6.58 -1.97 -9.34
N GLY A 12 7.81 -1.98 -8.83
CA GLY A 12 8.10 -1.77 -7.41
C GLY A 12 7.63 -0.40 -6.92
N ALA A 13 7.87 0.67 -7.69
CA ALA A 13 7.36 2.00 -7.38
C ALA A 13 5.82 2.05 -7.39
N GLY A 14 5.18 1.35 -8.33
CA GLY A 14 3.72 1.21 -8.39
C GLY A 14 3.15 0.54 -7.14
N VAL A 15 3.76 -0.58 -6.70
CA VAL A 15 3.36 -1.29 -5.47
C VAL A 15 3.54 -0.40 -4.23
N ILE A 16 4.66 0.32 -4.12
CA ILE A 16 4.87 1.30 -3.04
C ILE A 16 3.78 2.39 -3.07
N GLY A 17 3.44 2.89 -4.26
CA GLY A 17 2.37 3.87 -4.44
C GLY A 17 1.01 3.36 -3.93
N ILE A 18 0.66 2.10 -4.18
CA ILE A 18 -0.55 1.48 -3.64
C ILE A 18 -0.51 1.42 -2.11
N GLY A 19 0.63 1.03 -1.54
CA GLY A 19 0.80 1.01 -0.09
C GLY A 19 0.63 2.39 0.55
N LEU A 20 1.19 3.44 -0.06
CA LEU A 20 0.99 4.82 0.38
C LEU A 20 -0.48 5.23 0.28
N MET A 21 -1.17 4.92 -0.82
CA MET A 21 -2.61 5.18 -0.95
C MET A 21 -3.42 4.51 0.16
N MET A 22 -3.09 3.27 0.52
CA MET A 22 -3.73 2.57 1.64
C MET A 22 -3.50 3.27 2.98
N LEU A 23 -2.33 3.85 3.23
CA LEU A 23 -2.07 4.62 4.45
C LEU A 23 -2.88 5.93 4.50
N PHE A 24 -3.16 6.55 3.35
CA PHE A 24 -3.99 7.76 3.28
C PHE A 24 -5.49 7.48 3.22
N LEU A 25 -5.90 6.26 2.86
CA LEU A 25 -7.30 5.86 2.70
C LEU A 25 -8.15 6.14 3.96
N PRO A 26 -7.72 5.78 5.19
CA PRO A 26 -8.47 6.08 6.40
C PRO A 26 -8.73 7.58 6.60
N GLY A 27 -7.76 8.43 6.23
CA GLY A 27 -7.87 9.88 6.29
C GLY A 27 -8.90 10.43 5.31
N ALA A 28 -8.97 9.85 4.11
CA ALA A 28 -9.96 10.21 3.10
C ALA A 28 -11.38 9.70 3.45
N SER A 29 -11.48 8.62 4.23
CA SER A 29 -12.76 7.98 4.58
C SER A 29 -13.30 8.31 5.97
N GLN A 30 -12.73 9.30 6.69
CA GLN A 30 -13.13 9.61 8.08
C GLN A 30 -14.63 9.90 8.21
N ASN A 31 -15.24 10.52 7.20
CA ASN A 31 -16.68 10.79 7.17
C ASN A 31 -17.58 9.54 7.23
N ILE A 32 -17.04 8.33 6.97
CA ILE A 32 -17.78 7.06 7.06
C ILE A 32 -17.88 6.59 8.52
N ALA A 33 -16.91 6.95 9.37
CA ALA A 33 -16.88 6.57 10.79
C ALA A 33 -17.91 7.32 11.63
N ASP A 34 -18.31 8.52 11.18
CA ASP A 34 -19.28 9.39 11.85
C ASP A 34 -20.74 9.02 11.53
N LEU A 35 -20.97 7.96 10.74
CA LEU A 35 -22.31 7.43 10.50
C LEU A 35 -22.78 6.67 11.76
N GLU A 36 -23.79 7.19 12.46
CA GLU A 36 -24.42 6.61 13.67
C GLU A 36 -24.83 5.13 13.54
N PHE A 37 -24.87 4.58 12.32
CA PHE A 37 -25.25 3.20 12.02
C PHE A 37 -24.09 2.18 12.14
N VAL A 38 -22.83 2.63 12.18
CA VAL A 38 -21.65 1.75 12.20
C VAL A 38 -21.08 1.69 13.61
N GLY A 39 -21.11 0.52 14.25
CA GLY A 39 -20.46 0.33 15.55
C GLY A 39 -18.99 0.75 15.50
N SER A 40 -18.55 1.52 16.50
CA SER A 40 -17.21 2.12 16.56
C SER A 40 -16.07 1.11 16.77
N GLU A 41 -16.37 -0.09 17.30
CA GLU A 41 -15.39 -1.16 17.55
C GLU A 41 -14.85 -1.79 16.24
N PRO A 42 -15.69 -2.28 15.31
CA PRO A 42 -15.23 -2.80 14.01
C PRO A 42 -14.42 -1.79 13.21
N PHE A 43 -14.75 -0.49 13.30
CA PHE A 43 -14.04 0.56 12.58
C PHE A 43 -12.57 0.65 13.03
N SER A 44 -12.29 0.53 14.33
CA SER A 44 -10.92 0.59 14.86
C SER A 44 -10.07 -0.61 14.41
N ILE A 45 -10.66 -1.81 14.35
CA ILE A 45 -9.97 -3.01 13.86
C ILE A 45 -9.70 -2.88 12.36
N LEU A 46 -10.67 -2.42 11.58
CA LEU A 46 -10.52 -2.18 10.15
C LEU A 46 -9.44 -1.14 9.86
N LEU A 47 -9.44 -0.04 10.61
CA LEU A 47 -8.43 1.02 10.53
C LEU A 47 -7.02 0.46 10.77
N GLY A 48 -6.83 -0.29 11.85
CA GLY A 48 -5.56 -0.95 12.16
C GLY A 48 -5.12 -1.93 11.06
N ALA A 49 -6.05 -2.73 10.55
CA ALA A 49 -5.77 -3.68 9.47
C ALA A 49 -5.32 -2.98 8.17
N VAL A 50 -5.98 -1.88 7.79
CA VAL A 50 -5.63 -1.09 6.60
C VAL A 50 -4.24 -0.47 6.73
N TYR A 51 -3.88 0.05 7.92
CA TYR A 51 -2.54 0.59 8.17
C TYR A 51 -1.45 -0.49 8.09
N VAL A 52 -1.65 -1.64 8.77
CA VAL A 52 -0.71 -2.77 8.73
C VAL A 52 -0.54 -3.29 7.31
N LEU A 53 -1.64 -3.44 6.57
CA LEU A 53 -1.63 -3.88 5.19
C LEU A 53 -0.87 -2.89 4.30
N GLY A 54 -1.08 -1.58 4.47
CA GLY A 54 -0.34 -0.54 3.75
C GLY A 54 1.17 -0.65 3.94
N VAL A 55 1.63 -0.87 5.18
CA VAL A 55 3.06 -1.09 5.48
C VAL A 55 3.59 -2.34 4.78
N ILE A 56 2.87 -3.46 4.86
CA ILE A 56 3.28 -4.72 4.21
C ILE A 56 3.39 -4.55 2.69
N ILE A 57 2.46 -3.82 2.07
CA ILE A 57 2.50 -3.53 0.63
C ILE A 57 3.73 -2.68 0.27
N ILE A 58 4.06 -1.66 1.07
CA ILE A 58 5.29 -0.86 0.85
C ILE A 58 6.53 -1.76 0.92
N LEU A 59 6.61 -2.63 1.93
CA LEU A 59 7.72 -3.58 2.07
C LEU A 59 7.81 -4.55 0.89
N ALA A 60 6.67 -5.04 0.40
CA ALA A 60 6.62 -5.88 -0.80
C ALA A 60 7.14 -5.14 -2.04
N GLY A 61 6.77 -3.86 -2.22
CA GLY A 61 7.28 -3.04 -3.31
C GLY A 61 8.79 -2.78 -3.22
N LEU A 62 9.32 -2.54 -2.02
CA LEU A 62 10.77 -2.48 -1.79
C LEU A 62 11.43 -3.84 -2.10
N GLY A 63 10.79 -4.95 -1.71
CA GLY A 63 11.22 -6.29 -2.07
C GLY A 63 11.26 -6.52 -3.58
N VAL A 64 10.33 -5.96 -4.36
CA VAL A 64 10.38 -6.01 -5.82
C VAL A 64 11.55 -5.23 -6.39
N ILE A 65 11.88 -4.05 -5.84
CA ILE A 65 13.00 -3.22 -6.32
C ILE A 65 14.35 -3.86 -5.99
N PHE A 66 14.52 -4.31 -4.75
CA PHE A 66 15.81 -4.80 -4.23
C PHE A 66 15.99 -6.31 -4.33
N GLY A 67 14.92 -7.07 -4.56
CA GLY A 67 14.98 -8.51 -4.72
C GLY A 67 15.71 -8.89 -6.00
N ASN A 68 16.73 -9.74 -5.91
CA ASN A 68 17.32 -10.37 -7.07
C ASN A 68 16.46 -11.56 -7.46
N PHE A 69 15.51 -11.30 -8.37
CA PHE A 69 14.87 -12.37 -9.12
C PHE A 69 15.88 -12.76 -10.19
N ASP A 70 16.79 -13.69 -9.87
CA ASP A 70 17.50 -14.41 -10.91
C ASP A 70 16.42 -15.09 -11.74
N SER A 71 16.19 -14.55 -12.94
CA SER A 71 15.32 -15.16 -13.93
C SER A 71 15.99 -16.45 -14.37
N GLU A 72 15.75 -17.54 -13.65
CA GLU A 72 15.82 -18.88 -14.21
C GLU A 72 14.64 -19.06 -15.18
N GLU A 73 14.70 -18.33 -16.30
CA GLU A 73 13.99 -18.62 -17.54
C GLU A 73 14.76 -18.04 -18.73
#